data_AF-A0A319DGW9-F1
#
_entry.id   AF-A0A319DGW9-F1
#
_cell.length_a   1.000
_cell.length_b   1.000
_cell.length_c   1.000
_cell.angle_alpha   90.00
_cell.angle_beta   90.00
_cell.angle_gamma   90.00
#
_symmetry.space_group_name_H-M   'P 1'
#
loop_
_entity.id
_entity.type
_entity.pdbx_description
1 polymer ?
#
loop_
_entity_poly.entity_id
_entity_poly.type
_entity_poly.pdbx_seq_one_letter_code
_entity_poly.pdbx_strand_id
1 'polypeptide(L)'
;MTPLTRRLFKLPPLPPPISTTHHSLPSFLAHAARTALPPTTTTYIGTHYEYTIQSALRRNALLLHRTGGRSDAGTDLLGTWHLPAHEHPLRVLVQCKALKNKLGPNLVRELEGTFARAPVGWRGGGVVGLLVSTREATRGVREALARSAFPVVWLMVEAGGVVRQALWNGRVEELGVQGLGVEVVYPSYTSDEGEGGEEGSEHGGVRLTWEGRELPCMDQVEGDMLRAQERWFALWGVGEDRWEEVVGVVERLFPEEKPLLFARDGR
;
A
#
# COMPACT_ATOMS: atom_id res chain seq x y z
N MET A 1 4.74 4.15 12.73
CA MET A 1 6.21 3.94 12.67
C MET A 1 7.01 5.23 12.91
N THR A 2 8.10 5.18 13.71
CA THR A 2 8.96 6.35 14.04
C THR A 2 10.02 6.63 12.97
N PRO A 3 10.63 7.83 12.93
CA PRO A 3 11.76 8.12 12.03
C PRO A 3 12.92 7.15 12.20
N LEU A 4 13.28 6.80 13.44
CA LEU A 4 14.31 5.81 13.76
C LEU A 4 14.00 4.45 13.13
N THR A 5 12.78 3.92 13.33
CA THR A 5 12.39 2.62 12.76
C THR A 5 12.47 2.64 11.23
N ARG A 6 11.99 3.72 10.59
CA ARG A 6 12.07 3.85 9.12
C ARG A 6 13.52 3.79 8.64
N ARG A 7 14.41 4.51 9.32
CA ARG A 7 15.84 4.59 9.00
C ARG A 7 16.53 3.24 9.21
N LEU A 8 16.30 2.60 10.35
CA LEU A 8 16.84 1.28 10.70
C LEU A 8 16.47 0.20 9.68
N PHE A 9 15.23 0.20 9.18
CA PHE A 9 14.77 -0.73 8.14
C PHE A 9 14.97 -0.23 6.71
N LYS A 10 15.69 0.89 6.53
CA LYS A 10 16.04 1.48 5.22
C LYS A 10 14.83 1.72 4.33
N LEU A 11 13.72 2.13 4.94
CA LEU A 11 12.52 2.48 4.20
C LEU A 11 12.76 3.74 3.38
N PRO A 12 12.14 3.86 2.19
CA PRO A 12 12.29 5.06 1.39
C PRO A 12 11.80 6.30 2.14
N PRO A 13 12.38 7.47 1.86
CA PRO A 13 11.97 8.71 2.50
C PRO A 13 10.49 8.99 2.21
N LEU A 14 9.81 9.60 3.17
CA LEU A 14 8.43 10.02 2.97
C LEU A 14 8.39 11.16 1.94
N PRO A 15 7.45 11.13 0.97
CA PRO A 15 7.20 12.29 0.15
C PRO A 15 6.76 13.47 1.04
N PRO A 16 7.12 14.71 0.70
CA PRO A 16 6.66 15.87 1.46
C PRO A 16 5.13 15.97 1.41
N PRO A 17 4.48 16.44 2.49
CA PRO A 17 3.03 16.60 2.52
C PRO A 17 2.60 17.61 1.46
N ILE A 18 1.66 17.21 0.60
CA ILE A 18 1.22 18.04 -0.54
C ILE A 18 0.09 19.00 -0.13
N SER A 19 -0.74 18.59 0.82
CA SER A 19 -1.80 19.42 1.38
C SER A 19 -1.43 19.86 2.79
N THR A 20 -1.52 21.16 3.04
CA THR A 20 -1.41 21.75 4.37
C THR A 20 -2.73 21.71 5.13
N THR A 21 -3.84 21.37 4.46
CA THR A 21 -5.19 21.45 5.02
C THR A 21 -5.76 20.10 5.44
N HIS A 22 -5.29 19.00 4.84
CA HIS A 22 -5.72 17.64 5.17
C HIS A 22 -4.62 16.61 4.86
N HIS A 23 -4.55 15.56 5.67
CA HIS A 23 -3.54 14.49 5.60
C HIS A 23 -4.13 13.09 5.87
N SER A 24 -5.45 13.00 6.04
CA SER A 24 -6.18 11.79 6.37
C SER A 24 -7.64 11.94 5.92
N LEU A 25 -8.39 10.82 5.84
CA LEU A 25 -9.82 10.89 5.51
C LEU A 25 -10.60 11.81 6.48
N PRO A 26 -10.45 11.69 7.82
CA PRO A 26 -11.16 12.56 8.75
C PRO A 26 -10.81 14.05 8.57
N SER A 27 -9.53 14.38 8.41
CA SER A 27 -9.10 15.77 8.21
C SER A 27 -9.58 16.34 6.87
N PHE A 28 -9.67 15.51 5.83
CA PHE A 28 -10.24 15.88 4.54
C PHE A 28 -11.76 16.15 4.63
N LEU A 29 -12.51 15.29 5.32
CA LEU A 29 -13.94 15.50 5.54
C LEU A 29 -14.22 16.79 6.32
N ALA A 30 -13.43 17.06 7.37
CA ALA A 30 -13.51 18.32 8.12
C ALA A 30 -13.16 19.54 7.24
N HIS A 31 -12.16 19.42 6.36
CA HIS A 31 -11.82 20.46 5.40
C HIS A 31 -12.97 20.70 4.41
N ALA A 32 -13.52 19.64 3.79
CA ALA A 32 -14.60 19.71 2.83
C ALA A 32 -15.87 20.35 3.43
N ALA A 33 -16.21 20.00 4.67
CA ALA A 33 -17.32 20.61 5.39
C ALA A 33 -17.10 22.11 5.60
N ARG A 34 -15.90 22.50 6.07
CA ARG A 34 -15.54 23.91 6.32
C ARG A 34 -15.50 24.77 5.05
N THR A 35 -15.11 24.20 3.93
CA THR A 35 -15.05 24.91 2.64
C THR A 35 -16.30 24.74 1.78
N ALA A 36 -17.32 24.03 2.30
CA ALA A 36 -18.53 23.66 1.56
C ALA A 36 -18.24 22.96 0.22
N LEU A 37 -17.19 22.14 0.14
CA LEU A 37 -16.85 21.37 -1.05
C LEU A 37 -17.93 20.30 -1.31
N PRO A 38 -18.68 20.35 -2.43
CA PRO A 38 -19.79 19.43 -2.64
C PRO A 38 -19.31 17.98 -2.88
N PRO A 39 -19.97 16.97 -2.27
CA PRO A 39 -19.61 15.56 -2.43
C PRO A 39 -19.72 15.01 -3.86
N THR A 40 -20.43 15.72 -4.74
CA THR A 40 -20.64 15.36 -6.15
C THR A 40 -19.50 15.80 -7.06
N THR A 41 -18.57 16.63 -6.57
CA THR A 41 -17.44 17.11 -7.36
C THR A 41 -16.40 16.01 -7.58
N THR A 42 -15.73 16.06 -8.74
CA THR A 42 -14.64 15.12 -9.05
C THR A 42 -13.49 15.21 -8.06
N THR A 43 -13.18 16.42 -7.58
CA THR A 43 -12.17 16.64 -6.55
C THR A 43 -12.54 15.94 -5.25
N TYR A 44 -13.79 16.07 -4.79
CA TYR A 44 -14.23 15.38 -3.58
C TYR A 44 -14.17 13.87 -3.73
N ILE A 45 -14.76 13.35 -4.80
CA ILE A 45 -14.84 11.91 -5.07
C ILE A 45 -13.44 11.29 -5.17
N GLY A 46 -12.54 11.93 -5.93
CA GLY A 46 -11.15 11.47 -6.10
C GLY A 46 -10.39 11.49 -4.77
N THR A 47 -10.38 12.64 -4.08
CA THR A 47 -9.63 12.80 -2.82
C THR A 47 -10.15 11.87 -1.73
N HIS A 48 -11.47 11.71 -1.61
CA HIS A 48 -12.08 10.76 -0.68
C HIS A 48 -11.65 9.33 -1.00
N TYR A 49 -11.69 8.94 -2.27
CA TYR A 49 -11.30 7.60 -2.70
C TYR A 49 -9.82 7.33 -2.44
N GLU A 50 -8.93 8.26 -2.76
CA GLU A 50 -7.50 8.15 -2.47
C GLU A 50 -7.23 7.90 -0.98
N TYR A 51 -7.86 8.66 -0.08
CA TYR A 51 -7.73 8.41 1.37
C TYR A 51 -8.34 7.09 1.81
N THR A 52 -9.43 6.67 1.17
CA THR A 52 -10.03 5.36 1.42
C THR A 52 -9.05 4.25 1.05
N ILE A 53 -8.43 4.32 -0.13
CA ILE A 53 -7.42 3.34 -0.58
C ILE A 53 -6.19 3.36 0.32
N GLN A 54 -5.72 4.54 0.71
CA GLN A 54 -4.59 4.68 1.64
C GLN A 54 -4.82 3.92 2.95
N SER A 55 -6.04 3.97 3.50
CA SER A 55 -6.41 3.28 4.73
C SER A 55 -6.70 1.79 4.50
N ALA A 56 -7.53 1.47 3.50
CA ALA A 56 -8.01 0.13 3.23
C ALA A 56 -6.89 -0.86 2.91
N LEU A 57 -5.92 -0.44 2.10
CA LEU A 57 -4.83 -1.32 1.67
C LEU A 57 -3.80 -1.60 2.76
N ARG A 58 -3.90 -0.96 3.94
CA ARG A 58 -3.15 -1.40 5.13
C ARG A 58 -3.45 -2.86 5.48
N ARG A 59 -4.66 -3.35 5.21
CA ARG A 59 -5.04 -4.77 5.38
C ARG A 59 -4.22 -5.73 4.50
N ASN A 60 -3.56 -5.21 3.47
CA ASN A 60 -2.75 -5.98 2.54
C ASN A 60 -1.25 -5.64 2.67
N ALA A 61 -0.80 -5.25 3.86
CA ALA A 61 0.59 -4.87 4.16
C ALA A 61 1.13 -3.69 3.31
N LEU A 62 0.25 -2.81 2.82
CA LEU A 62 0.65 -1.61 2.09
C LEU A 62 0.68 -0.41 3.03
N LEU A 63 1.83 0.26 3.08
CA LEU A 63 2.00 1.55 3.74
C LEU A 63 2.03 2.65 2.69
N LEU A 64 0.91 3.36 2.54
CA LEU A 64 0.71 4.34 1.48
C LEU A 64 0.66 5.78 2.02
N HIS A 65 1.13 6.70 1.20
CA HIS A 65 1.14 8.13 1.43
C HIS A 65 0.56 8.84 0.21
N ARG A 66 -0.44 9.68 0.44
CA ARG A 66 -1.09 10.44 -0.63
C ARG A 66 -0.15 11.46 -1.24
N THR A 67 -0.02 11.40 -2.56
CA THR A 67 0.71 12.36 -3.39
C THR A 67 -0.14 13.02 -4.48
N GLY A 68 -1.45 12.74 -4.52
CA GLY A 68 -2.37 13.32 -5.50
C GLY A 68 -2.47 14.86 -5.41
N GLY A 69 -2.25 15.54 -6.53
CA GLY A 69 -2.21 17.00 -6.62
C GLY A 69 -2.02 17.50 -8.05
N ARG A 70 -2.06 18.83 -8.28
CA ARG A 70 -2.11 19.44 -9.62
C ARG A 70 -0.89 19.17 -10.53
N SER A 71 0.11 18.41 -10.06
CA SER A 71 1.36 18.08 -10.79
C SER A 71 1.91 16.68 -10.45
N ASP A 72 1.06 15.73 -10.03
CA ASP A 72 1.47 14.41 -9.52
C ASP A 72 1.92 13.40 -10.59
N ALA A 73 2.00 13.82 -11.86
CA ALA A 73 2.34 12.99 -13.00
C ALA A 73 1.50 11.70 -13.13
N GLY A 74 0.29 11.68 -12.57
CA GLY A 74 -0.62 10.55 -12.59
C GLY A 74 -0.43 9.54 -11.46
N THR A 75 0.37 9.86 -10.43
CA THR A 75 0.56 9.01 -9.24
C THR A 75 -0.13 9.61 -8.02
N ASP A 76 -1.25 9.01 -7.62
CA ASP A 76 -2.10 9.52 -6.55
C ASP A 76 -1.58 9.14 -5.16
N LEU A 77 -0.99 7.95 -5.00
CA LEU A 77 -0.33 7.52 -3.76
C LEU A 77 1.05 6.89 -4.05
N LEU A 78 1.94 6.97 -3.08
CA LEU A 78 3.25 6.31 -3.08
C LEU A 78 3.41 5.53 -1.79
N GLY A 79 4.15 4.43 -1.83
CA GLY A 79 4.37 3.68 -0.61
C GLY A 79 5.26 2.47 -0.74
N THR A 80 5.11 1.59 0.24
CA THR A 80 5.81 0.31 0.33
C THR A 80 4.83 -0.84 0.54
N TRP A 81 5.15 -2.00 -0.04
CA TRP A 81 4.41 -3.25 0.13
C TRP A 81 5.28 -4.25 0.88
N HIS A 82 4.88 -4.58 2.09
CA HIS A 82 5.64 -5.40 3.03
C HIS A 82 5.19 -6.86 2.92
N LEU A 83 5.77 -7.58 1.97
CA LEU A 83 5.47 -8.99 1.77
C LEU A 83 6.35 -9.85 2.68
N PRO A 84 5.82 -10.96 3.25
CA PRO A 84 6.66 -11.92 3.94
C PRO A 84 7.79 -12.43 3.04
N ALA A 85 8.91 -12.83 3.63
CA ALA A 85 10.14 -13.24 2.93
C ALA A 85 10.84 -12.14 2.11
N HIS A 86 10.31 -10.90 2.08
CA HIS A 86 11.00 -9.74 1.53
C HIS A 86 11.63 -8.91 2.63
N GLU A 87 12.96 -8.97 2.74
CA GLU A 87 13.71 -8.17 3.72
C GLU A 87 13.63 -6.66 3.44
N HIS A 88 13.45 -6.28 2.18
CA HIS A 88 13.15 -4.91 1.77
C HIS A 88 11.75 -4.89 1.13
N PRO A 89 10.85 -4.01 1.59
CA PRO A 89 9.53 -3.96 0.99
C PRO A 89 9.60 -3.46 -0.46
N LEU A 90 8.71 -3.95 -1.30
CA LEU A 90 8.58 -3.48 -2.66
C LEU A 90 8.08 -2.03 -2.64
N ARG A 91 8.59 -1.21 -3.56
CA ARG A 91 8.14 0.17 -3.72
C ARG A 91 6.89 0.18 -4.58
N VAL A 92 5.89 0.95 -4.22
CA VAL A 92 4.63 1.02 -4.99
C VAL A 92 4.31 2.43 -5.46
N LEU A 93 3.92 2.53 -6.73
CA LEU A 93 3.29 3.70 -7.35
C LEU A 93 1.81 3.39 -7.52
N VAL A 94 0.92 4.16 -6.90
CA VAL A 94 -0.52 3.87 -6.92
C VAL A 94 -1.27 4.94 -7.69
N GLN A 95 -2.11 4.49 -8.61
CA GLN A 95 -3.09 5.33 -9.31
C GLN A 95 -4.50 4.88 -8.94
N CYS A 96 -5.32 5.83 -8.49
CA CYS A 96 -6.68 5.65 -8.01
C CYS A 96 -7.68 6.19 -9.03
N LYS A 97 -8.60 5.34 -9.52
CA LYS A 97 -9.63 5.73 -10.49
C LYS A 97 -11.03 5.39 -9.98
N ALA A 98 -11.70 6.39 -9.40
CA ALA A 98 -13.11 6.35 -8.98
C ALA A 98 -14.04 6.85 -10.10
N LEU A 99 -14.15 6.09 -11.19
CA LEU A 99 -14.96 6.48 -12.36
C LEU A 99 -16.28 5.71 -12.44
N LYS A 100 -17.32 6.37 -12.95
CA LYS A 100 -18.63 5.74 -13.19
C LYS A 100 -18.63 4.77 -14.37
N ASN A 101 -17.75 5.00 -15.37
CA ASN A 101 -17.72 4.24 -16.61
C ASN A 101 -16.78 3.03 -16.53
N LYS A 102 -16.93 2.10 -17.49
CA LYS A 102 -15.99 0.98 -17.65
C LYS A 102 -14.58 1.49 -17.92
N LEU A 103 -13.60 0.80 -17.36
CA LEU A 103 -12.19 1.14 -17.50
C LEU A 103 -11.55 0.39 -18.67
N GLY A 104 -10.78 1.13 -19.46
CA GLY A 104 -10.13 0.64 -20.67
C GLY A 104 -8.64 0.31 -20.47
N PRO A 105 -8.04 -0.37 -21.47
CA PRO A 105 -6.61 -0.70 -21.46
C PRO A 105 -5.68 0.52 -21.47
N ASN A 106 -6.19 1.70 -21.83
CA ASN A 106 -5.43 2.95 -21.82
C ASN A 106 -4.88 3.29 -20.44
N LEU A 107 -5.55 2.89 -19.36
CA LEU A 107 -5.10 3.20 -17.99
C LEU A 107 -3.84 2.44 -17.61
N VAL A 108 -3.66 1.21 -18.11
CA VAL A 108 -2.40 0.47 -17.90
C VAL A 108 -1.26 1.22 -18.56
N ARG A 109 -1.45 1.72 -19.79
CA ARG A 109 -0.44 2.53 -20.50
C ARG A 109 -0.17 3.88 -19.83
N GLU A 110 -1.21 4.50 -19.27
CA GLU A 110 -1.09 5.72 -18.48
C GLU A 110 -0.23 5.47 -17.23
N LEU A 111 -0.49 4.38 -16.52
CA LEU A 111 0.29 3.95 -15.36
C LEU A 111 1.74 3.61 -15.74
N GLU A 112 1.98 2.94 -16.87
CA GLU A 112 3.35 2.69 -17.37
C GLU A 112 4.14 3.99 -17.55
N GLY A 113 3.47 5.06 -17.98
CA GLY A 113 4.07 6.39 -18.11
C GLY A 113 4.53 7.00 -16.78
N THR A 114 3.99 6.56 -15.63
CA THR A 114 4.36 7.10 -14.32
C THR A 114 5.71 6.57 -13.84
N PHE A 115 6.13 5.36 -14.25
CA PHE A 115 7.42 4.78 -13.87
C PHE A 115 8.60 5.66 -14.28
N ALA A 116 8.54 6.26 -15.48
CA ALA A 116 9.57 7.18 -15.96
C ALA A 116 9.62 8.49 -15.16
N ARG A 117 8.51 8.88 -14.53
CA ARG A 117 8.34 10.12 -13.78
C ARG A 117 8.35 9.90 -12.27
N ALA A 118 8.57 8.67 -11.82
CA ALA A 118 8.55 8.32 -10.42
C ALA A 118 9.55 9.18 -9.62
N PRO A 119 9.27 9.52 -8.36
CA PRO A 119 10.18 10.31 -7.54
C PRO A 119 11.45 9.52 -7.18
N VAL A 120 12.45 10.24 -6.65
CA VAL A 120 13.65 9.62 -6.10
C VAL A 120 13.26 8.61 -5.02
N GLY A 121 13.85 7.42 -5.07
CA GLY A 121 13.46 6.30 -4.20
C GLY A 121 12.31 5.44 -4.74
N TRP A 122 11.69 5.77 -5.87
CA TRP A 122 10.70 4.94 -6.58
C TRP A 122 11.08 4.70 -8.04
N ARG A 123 12.38 4.76 -8.36
CA ARG A 123 12.95 4.44 -9.67
C ARG A 123 13.77 3.15 -9.60
N GLY A 124 13.86 2.45 -10.73
CA GLY A 124 14.68 1.24 -10.86
C GLY A 124 13.93 -0.05 -10.55
N GLY A 125 14.68 -1.11 -10.23
CA GLY A 125 14.13 -2.42 -9.88
C GLY A 125 13.34 -2.41 -8.56
N GLY A 126 12.41 -3.36 -8.41
CA GLY A 126 11.60 -3.51 -7.19
C GLY A 126 10.47 -2.48 -7.03
N VAL A 127 10.09 -1.80 -8.12
CA VAL A 127 8.96 -0.87 -8.15
C VAL A 127 7.77 -1.53 -8.85
N VAL A 128 6.60 -1.46 -8.21
CA VAL A 128 5.34 -2.03 -8.70
C VAL A 128 4.32 -0.91 -8.92
N GLY A 129 3.66 -0.92 -10.07
CA GLY A 129 2.55 -0.04 -10.36
C GLY A 129 1.24 -0.68 -9.91
N LEU A 130 0.46 0.02 -9.08
CA LEU A 130 -0.85 -0.41 -8.61
C LEU A 130 -1.91 0.48 -9.26
N LEU A 131 -2.81 -0.11 -10.04
CA LEU A 131 -4.02 0.55 -10.51
C LEU A 131 -5.20 0.10 -9.64
N VAL A 132 -5.78 1.03 -8.91
CA VAL A 132 -6.89 0.77 -7.99
C VAL A 132 -8.15 1.44 -8.50
N SER A 133 -9.24 0.68 -8.61
CA SER A 133 -10.52 1.20 -9.09
C SER A 133 -11.73 0.59 -8.40
N THR A 134 -12.85 1.31 -8.42
CA THR A 134 -14.17 0.80 -8.03
C THR A 134 -14.81 -0.12 -9.07
N ARG A 135 -14.09 -0.48 -10.15
CA ARG A 135 -14.58 -1.32 -11.24
C ARG A 135 -13.66 -2.51 -11.47
N GLU A 136 -14.27 -3.63 -11.86
CA GLU A 136 -13.53 -4.83 -12.25
C GLU A 136 -12.69 -4.61 -13.51
N ALA A 137 -11.57 -5.34 -13.60
CA ALA A 137 -10.75 -5.36 -14.79
C ALA A 137 -11.52 -5.98 -15.97
N THR A 138 -11.75 -5.15 -16.99
CA THR A 138 -12.28 -5.62 -18.27
C THR A 138 -11.30 -6.56 -18.95
N ARG A 139 -11.77 -7.35 -19.93
CA ARG A 139 -10.88 -8.20 -20.75
C ARG A 139 -9.72 -7.40 -21.34
N GLY A 140 -9.98 -6.21 -21.87
CA GLY A 140 -8.95 -5.33 -22.43
C GLY A 140 -7.91 -4.91 -21.39
N VAL A 141 -8.33 -4.61 -20.15
CA VAL A 141 -7.42 -4.31 -19.04
C VAL A 141 -6.54 -5.52 -18.70
N ARG A 142 -7.12 -6.72 -18.58
CA ARG A 142 -6.38 -7.96 -18.29
C ARG A 142 -5.33 -8.26 -19.35
N GLU A 143 -5.72 -8.12 -20.62
CA GLU A 143 -4.81 -8.28 -21.75
C GLU A 143 -3.70 -7.22 -21.78
N ALA A 144 -4.01 -5.98 -21.40
CA ALA A 144 -2.99 -4.93 -21.30
C ALA A 144 -2.02 -5.17 -20.13
N LEU A 145 -2.54 -5.59 -18.96
CA LEU A 145 -1.76 -5.97 -17.80
C LEU A 145 -0.75 -7.07 -18.16
N ALA A 146 -1.23 -8.14 -18.81
CA ALA A 146 -0.41 -9.28 -19.22
C ALA A 146 0.71 -8.91 -20.21
N ARG A 147 0.49 -7.90 -21.07
CA ARG A 147 1.50 -7.43 -22.04
C ARG A 147 2.45 -6.38 -21.50
N SER A 148 2.16 -5.80 -20.33
CA SER A 148 2.98 -4.74 -19.77
C SER A 148 4.41 -5.22 -19.52
N ALA A 149 5.38 -4.40 -19.90
CA ALA A 149 6.78 -4.65 -19.58
C ALA A 149 7.12 -4.33 -18.11
N PHE A 150 6.23 -3.65 -17.39
CA PHE A 150 6.42 -3.25 -16.01
C PHE A 150 5.69 -4.20 -15.04
N PRO A 151 6.13 -4.32 -13.78
CA PRO A 151 5.37 -5.00 -12.73
C PRO A 151 4.10 -4.22 -12.41
N VAL A 152 2.94 -4.74 -12.81
CA VAL A 152 1.66 -4.05 -12.63
C VAL A 152 0.65 -4.93 -11.91
N VAL A 153 -0.03 -4.35 -10.93
CA VAL A 153 -1.11 -4.91 -10.15
C VAL A 153 -2.39 -4.13 -10.43
N TRP A 154 -3.51 -4.84 -10.60
CA TRP A 154 -4.84 -4.28 -10.64
C TRP A 154 -5.60 -4.68 -9.39
N LEU A 155 -6.21 -3.71 -8.70
CA LEU A 155 -7.11 -3.95 -7.58
C LEU A 155 -8.49 -3.35 -7.89
N MET A 156 -9.54 -4.16 -7.77
CA MET A 156 -10.90 -3.63 -7.61
C MET A 156 -11.15 -3.44 -6.12
N VAL A 157 -11.33 -2.19 -5.70
CA VAL A 157 -11.62 -1.81 -4.31
C VAL A 157 -12.84 -0.90 -4.31
N GLU A 158 -13.87 -1.31 -3.58
CA GLU A 158 -15.11 -0.55 -3.46
C GLU A 158 -14.89 0.80 -2.77
N ALA A 159 -15.89 1.69 -2.90
CA ALA A 159 -15.85 3.00 -2.25
C ALA A 159 -15.76 2.91 -0.71
N GLY A 160 -16.17 1.78 -0.11
CA GLY A 160 -16.00 1.48 1.31
C GLY A 160 -14.67 0.81 1.68
N GLY A 161 -13.76 0.56 0.72
CA GLY A 161 -12.45 -0.02 0.98
C GLY A 161 -12.38 -1.55 0.93
N VAL A 162 -13.46 -2.24 0.55
CA VAL A 162 -13.44 -3.70 0.40
C VAL A 162 -12.79 -4.08 -0.93
N VAL A 163 -11.75 -4.91 -0.88
CA VAL A 163 -11.11 -5.49 -2.07
C VAL A 163 -12.00 -6.59 -2.64
N ARG A 164 -12.35 -6.53 -3.93
CA ARG A 164 -13.16 -7.55 -4.62
C ARG A 164 -12.41 -8.30 -5.71
N GLN A 165 -11.28 -7.76 -6.15
CA GLN A 165 -10.46 -8.38 -7.18
C GLN A 165 -9.03 -7.94 -7.02
N ALA A 166 -8.10 -8.88 -7.15
CA ALA A 166 -6.68 -8.60 -7.27
C ALA A 166 -6.14 -9.41 -8.45
N LEU A 167 -5.38 -8.75 -9.31
CA LEU A 167 -4.72 -9.35 -10.47
C LEU A 167 -3.33 -8.73 -10.61
N TRP A 168 -2.37 -9.49 -11.12
CA TRP A 168 -1.04 -8.99 -11.46
C TRP A 168 -0.51 -9.72 -12.69
N ASN A 169 0.52 -9.17 -13.31
CA ASN A 169 1.21 -9.82 -14.44
C ASN A 169 2.46 -10.58 -13.98
N GLY A 170 3.04 -11.39 -14.88
CA GLY A 170 4.25 -12.16 -14.60
C GLY A 170 5.46 -11.31 -14.20
N ARG A 171 5.50 -10.02 -14.57
CA ARG A 171 6.55 -9.09 -14.13
C ARG A 171 6.52 -8.83 -12.62
N VAL A 172 5.35 -8.93 -11.99
CA VAL A 172 5.23 -8.91 -10.53
C VAL A 172 5.83 -10.18 -9.94
N GLU A 173 5.54 -11.35 -10.52
CA GLU A 173 6.07 -12.64 -10.06
C GLU A 173 7.61 -12.72 -10.14
N GLU A 174 8.20 -12.11 -11.17
CA GLU A 174 9.66 -11.96 -11.33
C GLU A 174 10.33 -11.18 -10.19
N LEU A 175 9.57 -10.41 -9.41
CA LEU A 175 10.08 -9.72 -8.21
C LEU A 175 10.19 -10.65 -6.99
N GLY A 176 9.92 -11.94 -7.12
CA GLY A 176 10.05 -12.90 -6.01
C GLY A 176 8.80 -12.98 -5.12
N VAL A 177 7.62 -12.77 -5.70
CA VAL A 177 6.33 -12.83 -4.97
C VAL A 177 5.53 -14.08 -5.29
N GLN A 178 6.20 -15.20 -5.58
CA GLN A 178 5.53 -16.45 -5.97
C GLN A 178 4.58 -17.00 -4.89
N GLY A 179 4.81 -16.64 -3.63
CA GLY A 179 3.91 -16.98 -2.53
C GLY A 179 2.61 -16.17 -2.52
N LEU A 180 2.52 -15.06 -3.26
CA LEU A 180 1.34 -14.20 -3.27
C LEU A 180 0.15 -14.93 -3.95
N GLY A 181 -0.97 -14.98 -3.25
CA GLY A 181 -2.21 -15.59 -3.72
C GLY A 181 -3.43 -14.72 -3.49
N VAL A 182 -4.57 -15.19 -4.00
CA VAL A 182 -5.87 -14.54 -3.90
C VAL A 182 -6.90 -15.56 -3.41
N GLU A 183 -7.60 -15.26 -2.33
CA GLU A 183 -8.66 -16.09 -1.77
C GLU A 183 -9.99 -15.32 -1.77
N VAL A 184 -11.08 -16.00 -2.16
CA VAL A 184 -12.43 -15.43 -2.12
C VAL A 184 -12.98 -15.61 -0.70
N VAL A 185 -13.42 -14.51 -0.09
CA VAL A 185 -14.03 -14.51 1.24
C VAL A 185 -15.53 -14.37 1.09
N TYR A 186 -16.28 -15.39 1.48
CA TYR A 186 -17.74 -15.36 1.46
C TYR A 186 -18.30 -14.59 2.66
N PRO A 187 -19.46 -13.93 2.54
CA PRO A 187 -20.12 -13.34 3.70
C PRO A 187 -20.42 -14.44 4.72
N SER A 188 -19.94 -14.28 5.96
CA SER A 188 -20.38 -15.14 7.04
C SER A 188 -21.79 -14.74 7.44
N TYR A 189 -22.78 -15.60 7.17
CA TYR A 189 -24.08 -15.47 7.79
C TYR A 189 -23.93 -15.83 9.27
N THR A 190 -23.60 -14.86 10.12
CA THR A 190 -23.82 -15.02 11.56
C THR A 190 -25.31 -14.92 11.80
N SER A 191 -25.96 -16.07 11.98
CA SER A 191 -27.28 -16.16 12.57
C SER A 191 -27.15 -15.78 14.05
N ASP A 192 -27.17 -14.49 14.35
CA ASP A 192 -27.39 -14.02 15.71
C ASP A 192 -28.42 -12.89 15.67
N GLU A 193 -29.59 -13.17 16.22
CA GLU A 193 -30.64 -12.22 16.49
C GLU A 193 -30.13 -11.26 17.58
N GLY A 194 -29.57 -10.13 17.19
CA GLY A 194 -29.06 -9.11 18.10
C GLY A 194 -29.08 -7.73 17.45
N GLU A 195 -29.95 -6.87 17.96
CA GLU A 195 -30.20 -5.52 17.46
C GLU A 195 -28.94 -4.64 17.41
N GLY A 196 -28.71 -4.01 16.25
CA GLY A 196 -27.80 -2.87 16.10
C GLY A 196 -26.34 -3.23 15.76
N GLY A 197 -26.06 -3.48 14.49
CA GLY A 197 -24.70 -3.66 13.97
C GLY A 197 -24.62 -3.36 12.49
N GLU A 198 -23.55 -2.67 12.10
CA GLU A 198 -23.24 -2.10 10.78
C GLU A 198 -23.62 -3.01 9.59
N GLU A 199 -24.13 -2.40 8.50
CA GLU A 199 -24.41 -3.07 7.23
C GLU A 199 -23.18 -3.86 6.75
N GLY A 200 -23.14 -5.15 7.09
CA GLY A 200 -22.17 -6.08 6.55
C GLY A 200 -22.32 -6.12 5.04
N SER A 201 -21.21 -6.11 4.33
CA SER A 201 -21.21 -6.27 2.87
C SER A 201 -21.95 -7.56 2.50
N GLU A 202 -23.15 -7.43 1.92
CA GLU A 202 -23.98 -8.56 1.42
C GLU A 202 -23.23 -9.44 0.40
N HIS A 203 -22.12 -8.94 -0.13
CA HIS A 203 -21.35 -9.59 -1.17
C HIS A 203 -19.94 -9.91 -0.65
N GLY A 204 -19.46 -11.13 -0.91
CA GLY A 204 -18.13 -11.59 -0.49
C GLY A 204 -16.98 -10.74 -1.04
N GLY A 205 -15.87 -10.68 -0.31
CA GLY A 205 -14.65 -9.96 -0.67
C GLY A 205 -13.59 -10.88 -1.26
N VAL A 206 -12.42 -10.29 -1.48
CA VAL A 206 -11.19 -11.01 -1.82
C VAL A 206 -10.10 -10.61 -0.83
N ARG A 207 -9.31 -11.60 -0.41
CA ARG A 207 -8.16 -11.43 0.48
C ARG A 207 -6.89 -11.84 -0.25
N LEU A 208 -5.81 -11.09 -0.01
CA LEU A 208 -4.47 -11.49 -0.45
C LEU A 208 -3.85 -12.46 0.55
N THR A 209 -3.19 -13.48 0.03
CA THR A 209 -2.53 -14.52 0.82
C THR A 209 -1.05 -14.58 0.51
N TRP A 210 -0.25 -15.12 1.44
CA TRP A 210 1.14 -15.47 1.24
C TRP A 210 1.35 -16.94 1.61
N GLU A 211 1.80 -17.75 0.65
CA GLU A 211 1.95 -19.21 0.78
C GLU A 211 0.67 -19.87 1.34
N GLY A 212 -0.48 -19.42 0.82
CA GLY A 212 -1.80 -19.91 1.21
C GLY A 212 -2.29 -19.44 2.59
N ARG A 213 -1.54 -18.60 3.31
CA ARG A 213 -1.96 -18.01 4.59
C ARG A 213 -2.40 -16.57 4.40
N GLU A 214 -3.24 -16.07 5.29
CA GLU A 214 -3.61 -14.65 5.29
C GLU A 214 -2.36 -13.77 5.36
N LEU A 215 -2.26 -12.81 4.44
CA LEU A 215 -1.19 -11.82 4.45
C LEU A 215 -1.34 -10.95 5.71
N PRO A 216 -0.27 -10.66 6.46
CA PRO A 216 -0.37 -9.81 7.64
C PRO A 216 -0.83 -8.41 7.25
N CYS A 217 -1.59 -7.75 8.12
CA CYS A 217 -1.89 -6.33 7.94
C CYS A 217 -0.67 -5.46 8.29
N MET A 218 -0.66 -4.23 7.82
CA MET A 218 0.44 -3.30 8.03
C MET A 218 0.66 -2.99 9.52
N ASP A 219 -0.39 -3.02 10.35
CA ASP A 219 -0.25 -2.82 11.80
C ASP A 219 0.54 -3.96 12.46
N GLN A 220 0.32 -5.21 12.03
CA GLN A 220 1.10 -6.37 12.47
C GLN A 220 2.56 -6.23 12.02
N VAL A 221 2.79 -5.86 10.77
CA VAL A 221 4.13 -5.62 10.22
C VAL A 221 4.87 -4.52 11.00
N GLU A 222 4.22 -3.39 11.30
CA GLU A 222 4.82 -2.34 12.12
C GLU A 222 5.17 -2.85 13.53
N GLY A 223 4.30 -3.67 14.13
CA GLY A 223 4.58 -4.33 15.41
C GLY A 223 5.77 -5.28 15.35
N ASP A 224 5.90 -6.07 14.28
CA ASP A 224 7.06 -6.95 14.05
C ASP A 224 8.36 -6.16 13.87
N MET A 225 8.31 -5.05 13.13
CA MET A 225 9.44 -4.15 12.96
C MET A 225 9.92 -3.57 14.30
N LEU A 226 8.98 -3.14 15.15
CA LEU A 226 9.31 -2.63 16.48
C LEU A 226 9.97 -3.69 17.36
N ARG A 227 9.41 -4.92 17.39
CA ARG A 227 10.03 -6.04 18.12
C ARG A 227 11.43 -6.37 17.60
N ALA A 228 11.61 -6.38 16.28
CA ALA A 228 12.90 -6.64 15.66
C ALA A 228 13.92 -5.51 15.95
N GLN A 229 13.47 -4.25 15.98
CA GLN A 229 14.27 -3.12 16.40
C GLN A 229 14.77 -3.28 17.85
N GLU A 230 13.87 -3.57 18.78
CA GLU A 230 14.21 -3.76 20.20
C GLU A 230 15.22 -4.90 20.38
N ARG A 231 14.97 -6.06 19.75
CA ARG A 231 15.91 -7.19 19.78
C ARG A 231 17.27 -6.83 19.22
N TRP A 232 17.31 -6.10 18.10
CA TRP A 232 18.56 -5.72 17.47
C TRP A 232 19.37 -4.78 18.37
N PHE A 233 18.75 -3.75 18.96
CA PHE A 233 19.44 -2.86 19.90
C PHE A 233 19.88 -3.54 21.19
N ALA A 234 19.14 -4.56 21.66
CA ALA A 234 19.54 -5.36 22.80
C ALA A 234 20.90 -6.07 22.57
N LEU A 235 21.22 -6.45 21.32
CA LEU A 235 22.52 -7.03 20.97
C LEU A 235 23.68 -6.04 21.11
N TRP A 236 23.42 -4.75 20.96
CA TRP A 236 24.41 -3.69 21.14
C TRP A 236 24.62 -3.30 22.61
N GLY A 237 23.71 -3.71 23.52
CA GLY A 237 23.80 -3.40 24.94
C GLY A 237 23.72 -1.90 25.27
N VAL A 238 22.99 -1.14 24.44
CA VAL A 238 22.86 0.32 24.53
C VAL A 238 21.45 0.74 24.96
N GLY A 239 21.36 1.83 25.72
CA GLY A 239 20.08 2.46 26.08
C GLY A 239 19.40 3.14 24.88
N GLU A 240 18.09 3.36 24.99
CA GLU A 240 17.26 4.00 23.95
C GLU A 240 17.78 5.39 23.53
N ASP A 241 18.38 6.11 24.47
CA ASP A 241 18.99 7.43 24.27
C ASP A 241 20.15 7.41 23.26
N ARG A 242 20.76 6.24 23.04
CA ARG A 242 21.89 6.04 22.11
C ARG A 242 21.52 5.34 20.81
N TRP A 243 20.26 4.98 20.61
CA TRP A 243 19.82 4.24 19.42
C TRP A 243 20.14 4.97 18.10
N GLU A 244 19.92 6.29 18.03
CA GLU A 244 20.23 7.10 16.85
C GLU A 244 21.74 7.16 16.55
N GLU A 245 22.57 7.20 17.59
CA GLU A 245 24.04 7.18 17.48
C GLU A 245 24.50 5.86 16.86
N VAL A 246 24.00 4.75 17.38
CA VAL A 246 24.32 3.39 16.92
C VAL A 246 23.93 3.22 15.45
N VAL A 247 22.72 3.64 15.06
CA VAL A 247 22.29 3.59 13.66
C VAL A 247 23.21 4.44 12.78
N GLY A 248 23.62 5.64 13.24
CA GLY A 248 24.56 6.48 12.50
C GLY A 248 25.96 5.91 12.34
N VAL A 249 26.42 5.08 13.28
CA VAL A 249 27.69 4.35 13.17
C VAL A 249 27.53 3.17 12.21
N VAL A 250 26.47 2.39 12.37
CA VAL A 250 26.22 1.19 11.54
C VAL A 250 25.99 1.58 10.09
N GLU A 251 25.19 2.59 9.77
CA GLU A 251 25.01 3.03 8.39
C GLU A 251 26.31 3.49 7.72
N ARG A 252 27.25 4.03 8.50
CA ARG A 252 28.54 4.50 8.00
C ARG A 252 29.54 3.36 7.76
N LEU A 253 29.59 2.39 8.67
CA LEU A 253 30.56 1.29 8.64
C LEU A 253 30.04 0.07 7.87
N PHE A 254 28.74 -0.20 7.97
CA PHE A 254 28.03 -1.35 7.43
C PHE A 254 26.70 -0.89 6.79
N PRO A 255 26.75 -0.18 5.64
CA PRO A 255 25.57 0.42 5.03
C PRO A 255 24.50 -0.59 4.62
N GLU A 256 24.84 -1.88 4.52
CA GLU A 256 23.92 -2.99 4.20
C GLU A 256 23.33 -3.70 5.45
N GLU A 257 23.89 -3.45 6.64
CA GLU A 257 23.40 -4.03 7.90
C GLU A 257 22.03 -3.46 8.30
N LYS A 258 21.14 -4.32 8.79
CA LYS A 258 19.83 -3.98 9.35
C LYS A 258 19.25 -5.17 10.14
N PRO A 259 18.25 -4.97 11.01
CA PRO A 259 17.52 -6.08 11.61
C PRO A 259 16.82 -6.92 10.53
N LEU A 260 16.83 -8.24 10.73
CA LEU A 260 16.04 -9.17 9.93
C LEU A 260 14.57 -9.10 10.39
N LEU A 261 13.68 -8.82 9.45
CA LEU A 261 12.25 -8.75 9.74
C LEU A 261 11.60 -10.13 9.64
N PHE A 262 11.99 -10.91 8.64
CA PHE A 262 11.45 -12.24 8.38
C PHE A 262 12.58 -13.26 8.54
N ALA A 263 12.94 -13.58 9.78
CA ALA A 263 13.86 -14.69 10.04
C ALA A 263 13.23 -15.98 9.52
N ARG A 264 14.00 -16.79 8.78
CA ARG A 264 13.51 -18.07 8.23
C ARG A 264 13.01 -19.04 9.32
N ASP A 265 13.45 -18.86 10.57
CA ASP A 265 13.17 -19.77 11.68
C ASP A 265 12.79 -19.08 13.01
N GLY A 266 12.39 -17.81 13.02
CA GLY A 266 11.93 -17.13 14.24
C GLY A 266 12.91 -17.18 15.42
N ARG A 267 14.21 -17.30 15.15
CA ARG A 267 15.33 -17.25 16.09
C ARG A 267 16.36 -16.26 15.58
#